data_AF-A0A285DP07-F1
#
_entry.id   AF-A0A285DP07-F1
#
_cell.length_a   1.000
_cell.length_b   1.000
_cell.length_c   1.000
_cell.angle_alpha   90.00
_cell.angle_beta   90.00
_cell.angle_gamma   90.00
#
_symmetry.space_group_name_H-M   'P 1'
#
loop_
_entity.id
_entity.type
_entity.pdbx_description
1 polymer ?
#
loop_
_entity_poly.entity_id
_entity_poly.type
_entity_poly.pdbx_seq_one_letter_code
_entity_poly.pdbx_strand_id
1 'polypeptide(L)'
;MPVPYDDTARRKIMPEHAEQRILDAFDLHTAVGDAEWGTLFRKTSCGVAYAWGEADYNGHYGIRELCDICPPEQVALCKNAWVKPPLDAVVQEARALGAVGEIEVNDRAIVVEGLDEPPRYYLQHGFGYQCHDRKKPHRYRQHGRAPIGWEAEDGPDTP
;
A
#
# COMPACT_ATOMS: atom_id res chain seq x y z
N MET A 1 3.46 16.03 29.86
CA MET A 1 4.21 16.61 28.73
C MET A 1 3.21 16.98 27.65
N PRO A 2 3.27 18.20 27.07
CA PRO A 2 2.46 18.53 25.90
C PRO A 2 2.85 17.62 24.73
N VAL A 3 1.87 17.25 23.91
CA VAL A 3 2.09 16.46 22.70
C VAL A 3 2.80 17.39 21.69
N PRO A 4 3.95 17.01 21.12
CA PRO A 4 4.77 17.93 20.32
C PRO A 4 4.16 18.33 18.97
N TYR A 5 3.07 17.67 18.56
CA TYR A 5 2.34 17.99 17.34
C TYR A 5 0.84 17.86 17.61
N ASP A 6 0.07 18.86 17.16
CA ASP A 6 -1.39 18.86 17.28
C ASP A 6 -2.05 17.85 16.32
N ASP A 7 -1.31 17.39 15.31
CA ASP A 7 -1.73 16.36 14.36
C ASP A 7 -0.51 15.54 13.86
N THR A 8 -0.76 14.32 13.40
CA THR A 8 0.24 13.52 12.70
C THR A 8 0.06 13.69 11.19
N ALA A 9 1.06 14.26 10.53
CA ALA A 9 1.17 14.18 9.08
C ALA A 9 1.41 12.71 8.67
N ARG A 10 0.36 11.89 8.63
CA ARG A 10 0.40 10.52 8.11
C ARG A 10 0.47 10.54 6.58
N ARG A 11 1.54 11.14 6.06
CA ARG A 11 1.85 11.14 4.63
C ARG A 11 2.57 9.84 4.33
N LYS A 12 1.85 8.85 3.80
CA LYS A 12 2.44 7.62 3.26
C LYS A 12 3.00 7.82 1.84
N ILE A 13 3.32 9.07 1.44
CA ILE A 13 3.79 9.40 0.09
C ILE A 13 5.26 9.84 0.11
N MET A 14 6.04 9.34 -0.85
CA MET A 14 7.34 9.89 -1.21
C MET A 14 7.14 10.77 -2.46
N PRO A 15 7.75 11.97 -2.56
CA PRO A 15 7.72 12.77 -3.79
C PRO A 15 8.29 11.98 -4.97
N GLU A 16 7.73 12.14 -6.17
CA GLU A 16 8.10 11.38 -7.37
C GLU A 16 9.59 11.56 -7.74
N HIS A 17 10.09 12.80 -7.71
CA HIS A 17 11.50 13.08 -8.00
C HIS A 17 12.44 12.46 -6.95
N ALA A 18 12.12 12.59 -5.66
CA ALA A 18 12.87 11.97 -4.59
C ALA A 18 12.87 10.43 -4.69
N GLU A 19 11.72 9.84 -5.04
CA GLU A 19 11.60 8.41 -5.31
C GLU A 19 12.48 7.99 -6.49
N GLN A 20 12.42 8.71 -7.62
CA GLN A 20 13.21 8.40 -8.80
C GLN A 20 14.72 8.43 -8.50
N ARG A 21 15.18 9.41 -7.72
CA ARG A 21 16.59 9.48 -7.28
C ARG A 21 17.04 8.25 -6.49
N ILE A 22 16.16 7.70 -5.66
CA ILE A 22 16.44 6.47 -4.89
C ILE A 22 16.49 5.26 -5.82
N LEU A 23 15.55 5.14 -6.76
CA LEU A 23 15.52 4.06 -7.74
C LEU A 23 16.78 4.08 -8.62
N ASP A 24 17.15 5.25 -9.16
CA ASP A 24 18.35 5.42 -9.98
C ASP A 24 19.63 5.03 -9.23
N ALA A 25 19.74 5.42 -7.95
CA ALA A 25 20.87 5.07 -7.11
C ALA A 25 20.96 3.56 -6.84
N PHE A 26 19.81 2.90 -6.64
CA PHE A 26 19.72 1.45 -6.42
C PHE A 26 20.08 0.65 -7.68
N ASP A 27 19.57 1.08 -8.84
CA ASP A 27 19.89 0.47 -10.14
C ASP A 27 21.38 0.61 -10.47
N LEU A 28 21.95 1.80 -10.24
CA LEU A 28 23.38 2.04 -10.42
C LEU A 28 24.22 1.13 -9.52
N HIS A 29 23.86 0.97 -8.25
CA HIS A 29 24.62 0.12 -7.34
C HIS A 29 24.57 -1.35 -7.76
N THR A 30 23.38 -1.82 -8.15
CA THR A 30 23.17 -3.19 -8.65
C THR A 30 24.00 -3.46 -9.91
N ALA A 31 24.13 -2.48 -10.80
CA ALA A 31 24.93 -2.60 -12.01
C ALA A 31 26.44 -2.63 -11.76
N VAL A 32 26.93 -2.00 -10.70
CA VAL A 32 28.36 -1.87 -10.38
C VAL A 32 28.89 -3.07 -9.59
N GLY A 33 28.01 -3.89 -9.01
CA GLY A 33 28.40 -5.11 -8.29
C GLY A 33 29.08 -4.88 -6.94
N ASP A 34 29.06 -3.64 -6.43
CA ASP A 34 29.36 -3.36 -5.03
C ASP A 34 28.21 -3.88 -4.15
N ALA A 35 28.54 -4.33 -2.93
CA ALA A 35 27.71 -4.96 -1.90
C ALA A 35 26.20 -5.19 -2.19
N GLU A 36 25.73 -6.42 -2.00
CA GLU A 36 24.34 -6.82 -2.23
C GLU A 36 23.35 -6.07 -1.30
N TRP A 37 22.77 -4.97 -1.79
CA TRP A 37 21.73 -4.18 -1.09
C TRP A 37 20.39 -4.95 -0.95
N GLY A 38 20.32 -6.17 -1.47
CA GLY A 38 19.13 -6.99 -1.50
C GLY A 38 18.12 -6.49 -2.53
N THR A 39 16.84 -6.64 -2.23
CA THR A 39 15.74 -6.20 -3.11
C THR A 39 15.02 -5.01 -2.49
N LEU A 40 14.77 -3.97 -3.29
CA LEU A 40 14.00 -2.79 -2.88
C LEU A 40 12.49 -3.01 -3.03
N PHE A 41 11.71 -2.55 -2.05
CA PHE A 41 10.24 -2.61 -2.08
C PHE A 41 9.62 -1.29 -1.60
N ARG A 42 8.50 -0.86 -2.21
CA ARG A 42 7.72 0.30 -1.71
C ARG A 42 7.00 0.01 -0.39
N LYS A 43 6.79 -1.26 -0.08
CA LYS A 43 6.02 -1.72 1.07
C LYS A 43 6.82 -2.73 1.84
N THR A 44 7.06 -2.43 3.11
CA THR A 44 7.78 -3.32 4.04
C THR A 44 7.14 -4.71 4.10
N SER A 45 5.82 -4.81 4.02
CA SER A 45 5.13 -6.10 4.00
C SER A 45 5.51 -6.97 2.80
N CYS A 46 5.75 -6.38 1.63
CA CYS A 46 6.24 -7.10 0.45
C CYS A 46 7.66 -7.62 0.67
N GLY A 47 8.55 -6.80 1.26
CA GLY A 47 9.90 -7.23 1.59
C GLY A 47 9.94 -8.35 2.63
N VAL A 48 9.08 -8.29 3.65
CA VAL A 48 8.91 -9.38 4.62
C VAL A 48 8.39 -10.62 3.91
N ALA A 49 7.28 -10.54 3.17
CA ALA A 49 6.71 -11.70 2.48
C ALA A 49 7.72 -12.36 1.53
N TYR A 50 8.50 -11.57 0.79
CA TYR A 50 9.57 -12.04 -0.08
C TYR A 50 10.66 -12.81 0.67
N ALA A 51 11.12 -12.30 1.81
CA ALA A 51 12.12 -12.99 2.62
C ALA A 51 11.65 -14.37 3.13
N TRP A 52 10.34 -14.58 3.21
CA TRP A 52 9.72 -15.85 3.61
C TRP A 52 9.20 -16.69 2.44
N GLY A 53 9.32 -16.22 1.19
CA GLY A 53 8.77 -16.92 0.02
C GLY A 53 7.25 -16.97 -0.03
N GLU A 54 6.58 -16.01 0.63
CA GLU A 54 5.13 -15.94 0.77
C GLU A 54 4.53 -14.80 -0.08
N ALA A 55 3.23 -14.85 -0.35
CA ALA A 55 2.52 -13.71 -0.92
C ALA A 55 2.33 -12.58 0.11
N ASP A 56 2.30 -11.33 -0.35
CA ASP A 56 1.96 -10.20 0.52
C ASP A 56 0.50 -10.29 1.02
N TYR A 57 0.34 -10.22 2.33
CA TYR A 57 -0.95 -10.33 3.00
C TYR A 57 -1.79 -9.05 2.98
N ASN A 58 -1.29 -7.94 2.40
CA ASN A 58 -2.04 -6.69 2.25
C ASN A 58 -2.78 -6.59 0.90
N GLY A 59 -2.63 -7.59 0.03
CA GLY A 59 -3.31 -7.63 -1.27
C GLY A 59 -2.83 -6.55 -2.24
N HIS A 60 -1.55 -6.13 -2.16
CA HIS A 60 -1.01 -5.08 -3.03
C HIS A 60 -1.09 -5.39 -4.53
N TYR A 61 -1.20 -6.67 -4.92
CA TYR A 61 -1.34 -7.07 -6.32
C TYR A 61 -2.52 -6.39 -7.04
N GLY A 62 -3.63 -6.13 -6.34
CA GLY A 62 -4.77 -5.37 -6.88
C GLY A 62 -4.46 -3.89 -7.18
N ILE A 63 -3.38 -3.36 -6.61
CA ILE A 63 -2.89 -1.99 -6.78
C ILE A 63 -1.55 -2.05 -7.52
N ARG A 64 -1.60 -2.49 -8.78
CA ARG A 64 -0.41 -2.87 -9.57
C ARG A 64 0.69 -1.81 -9.65
N GLU A 65 0.33 -0.53 -9.58
CA GLU A 65 1.32 0.56 -9.51
C GLU A 65 2.23 0.51 -8.26
N LEU A 66 1.87 -0.23 -7.21
CA LEU A 66 2.75 -0.48 -6.06
C LEU A 66 3.82 -1.54 -6.35
N CYS A 67 3.57 -2.40 -7.35
CA CYS A 67 4.31 -3.63 -7.56
C CYS A 67 5.31 -3.55 -8.71
N ASP A 68 5.42 -2.43 -9.43
CA ASP A 68 6.29 -2.31 -10.61
C ASP A 68 7.79 -2.40 -10.31
N ILE A 69 8.20 -2.26 -9.03
CA ILE A 69 9.58 -2.51 -8.56
C ILE A 69 9.76 -3.84 -7.81
N CYS A 70 8.68 -4.61 -7.62
CA CYS A 70 8.80 -5.92 -6.96
C CYS A 70 9.42 -6.94 -7.92
N PRO A 71 10.21 -7.91 -7.42
CA PRO A 71 10.73 -8.99 -8.26
C PRO A 71 9.61 -9.77 -8.97
N PRO A 72 9.84 -10.21 -10.22
CA PRO A 72 8.85 -10.97 -10.98
C PRO A 72 8.30 -12.21 -10.24
N GLU A 73 9.16 -12.91 -9.51
CA GLU A 73 8.81 -14.07 -8.69
C GLU A 73 7.87 -13.69 -7.54
N GLN A 74 8.10 -12.55 -6.88
CA GLN A 74 7.20 -12.06 -5.82
C GLN A 74 5.86 -11.65 -6.42
N VAL A 75 5.86 -10.98 -7.58
CA VAL A 75 4.63 -10.62 -8.28
C VAL A 75 3.84 -11.86 -8.68
N ALA A 76 4.51 -12.93 -9.11
CA ALA A 76 3.86 -14.20 -9.43
C ALA A 76 3.24 -14.88 -8.20
N LEU A 77 3.94 -14.91 -7.06
CA LEU A 77 3.38 -15.42 -5.80
C LEU A 77 2.13 -14.63 -5.38
N CYS A 78 2.24 -13.30 -5.35
CA CYS A 78 1.12 -12.43 -5.02
C CYS A 78 -0.05 -12.61 -5.99
N LYS A 79 0.21 -12.72 -7.30
CA LYS A 79 -0.82 -12.98 -8.32
C LYS A 79 -1.58 -14.28 -8.06
N ASN A 80 -0.86 -15.35 -7.74
CA ASN A 80 -1.44 -16.67 -7.52
C ASN A 80 -2.27 -16.74 -6.24
N ALA A 81 -1.86 -16.01 -5.20
CA ALA A 81 -2.61 -15.91 -3.95
C ALA A 81 -3.79 -14.92 -4.03
N TRP A 82 -3.78 -14.00 -4.99
CA TRP A 82 -4.77 -12.94 -5.07
C TRP A 82 -6.10 -13.44 -5.66
N VAL A 83 -7.05 -13.69 -4.77
CA VAL A 83 -8.40 -14.15 -5.09
C VAL A 83 -9.39 -13.06 -4.70
N LYS A 84 -10.23 -12.64 -5.64
CA LYS A 84 -11.30 -11.68 -5.35
C LYS A 84 -12.27 -12.31 -4.34
N PRO A 85 -12.45 -11.72 -3.14
CA PRO A 85 -13.32 -12.31 -2.13
C PRO A 85 -14.78 -12.19 -2.53
N PRO A 86 -15.64 -13.14 -2.10
CA PRO A 86 -17.06 -13.08 -2.41
C PRO A 86 -17.73 -11.94 -1.61
N LEU A 87 -18.62 -11.19 -2.28
CA LEU A 87 -19.19 -9.96 -1.74
C LEU A 87 -19.97 -10.18 -0.45
N ASP A 88 -20.71 -11.29 -0.35
CA ASP A 88 -21.51 -11.64 0.82
C ASP A 88 -20.65 -11.84 2.09
N ALA A 89 -19.52 -12.54 1.98
CA ALA A 89 -18.58 -12.72 3.08
C ALA A 89 -17.97 -11.39 3.54
N VAL A 90 -17.54 -10.55 2.59
CA VAL A 90 -17.00 -9.22 2.88
C VAL A 90 -18.05 -8.34 3.56
N VAL A 91 -19.30 -8.38 3.07
CA VAL A 91 -20.41 -7.63 3.67
C VAL A 91 -20.64 -8.09 5.11
N GLN A 92 -20.69 -9.39 5.37
CA GLN A 92 -20.90 -9.92 6.71
C GLN A 92 -19.83 -9.43 7.69
N GLU A 93 -18.54 -9.58 7.35
CA GLU A 93 -17.44 -9.20 8.23
C GLU A 93 -17.33 -7.68 8.40
N ALA A 94 -17.45 -6.91 7.31
CA ALA A 94 -17.38 -5.46 7.38
C ALA A 94 -18.52 -4.88 8.22
N ARG A 95 -19.74 -5.44 8.13
CA ARG A 95 -20.87 -5.05 8.99
C ARG A 95 -20.63 -5.38 10.45
N ALA A 96 -20.06 -6.56 10.74
CA ALA A 96 -19.70 -6.93 12.11
C ALA A 96 -18.66 -5.97 12.73
N LEU A 97 -17.82 -5.36 11.88
CA LEU A 97 -16.84 -4.35 12.26
C LEU A 97 -17.38 -2.91 12.32
N GLY A 98 -18.66 -2.70 11.99
CA GLY A 98 -19.32 -1.39 12.04
C GLY A 98 -19.32 -0.60 10.74
N ALA A 99 -19.02 -1.23 9.59
CA ALA A 99 -19.10 -0.54 8.30
C ALA A 99 -20.54 -0.08 8.01
N VAL A 100 -20.68 1.15 7.54
CA VAL A 100 -21.94 1.75 7.09
C VAL A 100 -21.96 1.87 5.57
N GLY A 101 -23.11 2.24 4.99
CA GLY A 101 -23.21 2.52 3.56
C GLY A 101 -22.99 1.29 2.65
N GLU A 102 -22.69 1.55 1.39
CA GLU A 102 -22.44 0.54 0.37
C GLU A 102 -21.04 -0.08 0.50
N ILE A 103 -20.99 -1.41 0.46
CA ILE A 103 -19.77 -2.21 0.46
C ILE A 103 -19.57 -2.79 -0.94
N GLU A 104 -18.39 -2.61 -1.50
CA GLU A 104 -18.06 -3.00 -2.87
C GLU A 104 -16.80 -3.88 -2.86
N VAL A 105 -16.76 -4.89 -3.73
CA VAL A 105 -15.53 -5.62 -4.06
C VAL A 105 -15.30 -5.49 -5.56
N ASN A 106 -14.37 -4.61 -5.94
CA ASN A 106 -13.97 -4.44 -7.33
C ASN A 106 -12.67 -5.20 -7.62
N ASP A 107 -12.13 -5.03 -8.83
CA ASP A 107 -10.93 -5.75 -9.29
C ASP A 107 -9.62 -5.17 -8.73
N ARG A 108 -9.71 -4.32 -7.70
CA ARG A 108 -8.55 -3.69 -7.06
C ARG A 108 -8.60 -3.81 -5.54
N ALA A 109 -9.76 -3.58 -4.95
CA ALA A 109 -9.94 -3.48 -3.51
C ALA A 109 -11.39 -3.74 -3.07
N ILE A 110 -11.53 -4.00 -1.78
CA ILE A 110 -12.75 -3.82 -1.00
C ILE A 110 -12.89 -2.33 -0.71
N VAL A 111 -14.08 -1.77 -0.94
CA VAL A 111 -14.41 -0.38 -0.58
C VAL A 111 -15.52 -0.38 0.45
N VAL A 112 -15.25 0.23 1.60
CA VAL A 112 -16.18 0.35 2.74
C VAL A 112 -16.42 1.81 3.09
N GLU A 113 -17.37 2.07 3.98
CA GLU A 113 -17.56 3.37 4.61
C GLU A 113 -17.66 3.22 6.13
N GLY A 114 -17.07 4.16 6.88
CA GLY A 114 -17.22 4.26 8.33
C GLY A 114 -16.26 3.38 9.12
N LEU A 115 -15.29 2.74 8.45
CA LEU A 115 -14.25 1.97 9.14
C LEU A 115 -12.96 2.77 9.25
N ASP A 116 -12.43 2.83 10.47
CA ASP A 116 -11.10 3.35 10.73
C ASP A 116 -10.00 2.35 10.30
N GLU A 117 -8.74 2.69 10.58
CA GLU A 117 -7.59 1.95 10.07
C GLU A 117 -7.50 0.50 10.61
N PRO A 118 -7.67 0.20 11.91
CA PRO A 118 -7.55 -1.17 12.40
C PRO A 118 -8.59 -2.16 11.85
N PRO A 119 -9.91 -1.84 11.81
CA PRO A 119 -10.89 -2.74 11.21
C PRO A 119 -10.66 -3.00 9.72
N ARG A 120 -10.13 -2.02 8.98
CA ARG A 120 -9.76 -2.22 7.58
C ARG A 120 -8.57 -3.16 7.44
N TYR A 121 -7.57 -3.10 8.34
CA TYR A 121 -6.47 -4.06 8.33
C TYR A 121 -6.94 -5.49 8.62
N TYR A 122 -7.92 -5.66 9.50
CA TYR A 122 -8.54 -6.98 9.69
C TYR A 122 -9.09 -7.54 8.38
N LEU A 123 -9.90 -6.76 7.66
CA LEU A 123 -10.44 -7.16 6.35
C LEU A 123 -9.32 -7.38 5.32
N GLN A 124 -8.30 -6.51 5.30
CA GLN A 124 -7.18 -6.63 4.35
C GLN A 124 -6.45 -7.96 4.51
N HIS A 125 -6.03 -8.24 5.74
CA HIS A 125 -5.23 -9.41 6.04
C HIS A 125 -6.07 -10.70 5.99
N GLY A 126 -7.35 -10.63 6.39
CA GLY A 126 -8.26 -11.76 6.35
C GLY A 126 -8.59 -12.22 4.93
N PHE A 127 -8.82 -11.28 4.01
CA PHE A 127 -9.14 -11.60 2.62
C PHE A 127 -7.94 -11.60 1.67
N GLY A 128 -6.74 -11.21 2.14
CA GLY A 128 -5.58 -11.01 1.26
C GLY A 128 -5.83 -9.98 0.15
N TYR A 129 -6.67 -8.98 0.44
CA TYR A 129 -7.21 -8.06 -0.55
C TYR A 129 -7.16 -6.63 0.00
N GLN A 130 -6.81 -5.63 -0.81
CA GLN A 130 -6.80 -4.26 -0.31
C GLN A 130 -8.18 -3.82 0.20
N CYS A 131 -8.23 -2.98 1.23
CA CYS A 131 -9.47 -2.45 1.80
C CYS A 131 -9.34 -0.96 2.08
N HIS A 132 -10.23 -0.17 1.49
CA HIS A 132 -10.17 1.28 1.59
C HIS A 132 -11.50 1.83 2.08
N ASP A 133 -11.43 2.93 2.82
CA ASP A 133 -12.63 3.69 3.17
C ASP A 133 -12.89 4.69 2.05
N ARG A 134 -14.15 4.83 1.63
CA ARG A 134 -14.56 5.71 0.55
C ARG A 134 -14.17 7.18 0.78
N LYS A 135 -14.10 7.64 2.03
CA LYS A 135 -13.64 8.99 2.43
C LYS A 135 -12.10 9.11 2.44
N LYS A 136 -11.40 7.99 2.32
CA LYS A 136 -9.92 7.89 2.31
C LYS A 136 -9.47 7.11 1.05
N PRO A 137 -9.81 7.58 -0.17
CA PRO A 137 -9.56 6.82 -1.39
C PRO A 137 -8.06 6.72 -1.68
N HIS A 138 -7.64 5.59 -2.23
CA HIS A 138 -6.33 5.44 -2.84
C HIS A 138 -6.41 5.96 -4.28
N ARG A 139 -5.66 7.03 -4.57
CA ARG A 139 -5.57 7.59 -5.91
C ARG A 139 -4.45 6.91 -6.68
N TYR A 140 -4.59 6.82 -8.00
CA TYR A 140 -3.60 6.20 -8.87
C TYR A 140 -2.22 6.86 -8.67
N ARG A 141 -1.18 6.03 -8.45
CA ARG A 141 0.21 6.45 -8.13
C ARG A 141 0.37 7.38 -6.92
N GLN A 142 -0.68 7.57 -6.13
CA GLN A 142 -0.65 8.37 -4.91
C GLN A 142 -0.84 7.40 -3.75
N HIS A 143 0.27 6.85 -3.28
CA HIS A 143 0.28 5.82 -2.24
C HIS A 143 -0.03 6.39 -0.85
N GLY A 144 -1.15 7.08 -0.66
CA GLY A 144 -1.51 7.69 0.61
C GLY A 144 -2.63 8.72 0.49
N ARG A 145 -2.78 9.54 1.53
CA ARG A 145 -3.93 10.45 1.73
C ARG A 145 -3.83 11.81 1.00
N ALA A 146 -2.86 12.02 0.11
CA ALA A 146 -2.60 13.34 -0.47
C ALA A 146 -3.05 13.42 -1.95
N PRO A 147 -3.85 14.42 -2.36
CA PRO A 147 -4.34 14.63 -3.74
C PRO A 147 -3.25 14.90 -4.78
N ILE A 148 -2.09 15.35 -4.30
CA ILE A 148 -0.94 15.85 -5.04
C ILE A 148 0.28 15.34 -4.26
N GLY A 149 1.32 14.88 -4.96
CA GLY A 149 2.66 14.84 -4.37
C GLY A 149 3.06 16.24 -3.89
N TRP A 150 4.09 16.35 -3.06
CA TRP A 150 4.59 17.68 -2.70
C TRP A 150 5.01 18.43 -3.98
N GLU A 151 4.59 19.70 -4.14
CA GLU A 151 4.97 20.54 -5.29
C GLU A 151 6.47 20.88 -5.28
N ALA A 152 7.14 20.68 -4.16
CA ALA A 152 8.59 20.82 -4.01
C ALA A 152 9.31 19.54 -4.50
N GLU A 153 10.39 19.75 -5.26
CA GLU A 153 11.23 18.71 -5.87
C GLU A 153 11.69 17.61 -4.89
N ASP A 154 11.86 17.95 -3.59
CA ASP A 154 12.33 17.03 -2.53
C ASP A 154 11.37 16.92 -1.30
N GLY A 155 10.11 17.35 -1.41
CA GLY A 155 9.26 17.60 -0.22
C GLY A 155 9.57 18.98 0.39
N PRO A 156 8.73 19.52 1.28
CA PRO A 156 8.74 20.96 1.54
C PRO A 156 9.96 21.34 2.42
N ASP A 157 10.49 22.55 2.34
CA ASP A 157 10.07 23.61 3.27
C ASP A 157 8.64 24.11 3.00
N THR A 158 7.79 24.04 4.02
CA THR A 158 6.47 24.70 4.02
C THR A 158 6.51 25.75 5.14
N PRO A 159 5.77 26.86 5.03
CA PRO A 159 5.80 27.97 5.99
C PRO A 159 5.56 27.56 7.44
#